data_AF-A0A2N8KEL6-F1
#
_entry.id   AF-A0A2N8KEL6-F1
#
_cell.length_a   1.000
_cell.length_b   1.000
_cell.length_c   1.000
_cell.angle_alpha   90.00
_cell.angle_beta   90.00
_cell.angle_gamma   90.00
#
_symmetry.space_group_name_H-M   'P 1'
#
loop_
_entity.id
_entity.type
_entity.pdbx_description
1 polymer ?
#
loop_
_entity_poly.entity_id
_entity_poly.type
_entity_poly.pdbx_seq_one_letter_code
_entity_poly.pdbx_strand_id
1 'polypeptide(L)' 'MAQRVSEAAKLAAFDPGKLSPEARESWERMGHGFKAWHDFDQRHPILRRLARLPLVGAWYRKARRRHVLRASGQLVF' A
#
# COMPACT_ATOMS: atom_id res chain seq x y z
N MET A 1 -11.31 21.42 -26.38
CA MET A 1 -11.82 20.31 -25.55
C MET A 1 -10.64 19.53 -24.97
N ALA A 2 -10.11 19.93 -23.81
CA ALA A 2 -9.03 19.18 -23.17
C ALA A 2 -9.63 18.00 -22.39
N GLN A 3 -9.16 16.81 -22.72
CA GLN A 3 -9.73 15.52 -22.35
C GLN A 3 -9.74 15.30 -20.83
N ARG A 4 -10.91 14.94 -20.28
CA ARG A 4 -11.00 14.18 -19.03
C ARG A 4 -10.49 12.77 -19.29
N VAL A 5 -9.17 12.61 -19.45
CA VAL A 5 -8.56 11.29 -19.46
C VAL A 5 -8.78 10.69 -18.08
N SER A 6 -9.56 9.61 -18.02
CA SER A 6 -9.84 8.85 -16.80
C SER A 6 -8.53 8.50 -16.09
N GLU A 7 -8.45 8.68 -14.77
CA GLU A 7 -7.28 8.31 -13.98
C GLU A 7 -6.90 6.84 -14.16
N ALA A 8 -7.88 5.96 -14.38
CA ALA A 8 -7.65 4.56 -14.70
C ALA A 8 -6.90 4.38 -16.03
N ALA A 9 -7.18 5.21 -17.03
CA ALA A 9 -6.47 5.18 -18.31
C ALA A 9 -5.03 5.72 -18.17
N LYS A 10 -4.82 6.72 -17.31
CA LYS A 10 -3.47 7.23 -16.98
C LYS A 10 -2.63 6.18 -16.25
N LEU A 11 -3.24 5.42 -15.34
CA LEU A 11 -2.62 4.30 -14.64
C LEU A 11 -2.33 3.13 -15.59
N ALA A 12 -3.24 2.81 -16.50
CA ALA A 12 -3.03 1.74 -17.49
C ALA A 12 -1.90 2.07 -18.49
N ALA A 13 -1.68 3.36 -18.77
CA ALA A 13 -0.60 3.84 -19.63
C ALA A 13 0.72 4.10 -18.87
N PHE A 14 0.74 3.92 -17.54
CA PHE A 14 1.94 4.12 -16.73
C PHE A 14 2.89 2.94 -16.90
N ASP A 15 4.10 3.22 -17.39
CA ASP A 15 5.17 2.25 -17.56
C ASP A 15 6.29 2.52 -16.53
N PRO A 16 6.42 1.68 -15.48
CA PRO A 16 7.47 1.82 -14.48
C PRO A 16 8.89 1.68 -15.05
N GLY A 17 9.04 1.10 -16.25
CA GLY A 17 10.32 0.97 -16.94
C GLY A 17 10.92 2.29 -17.42
N LYS A 18 10.12 3.36 -17.47
CA LYS A 18 10.56 4.72 -17.86
C LYS A 18 11.00 5.58 -16.67
N LEU A 19 10.94 5.05 -15.46
CA LEU A 19 11.41 5.73 -14.24
C LEU A 19 12.94 5.69 -14.16
N SER A 20 13.54 6.69 -13.49
CA SER A 20 14.94 6.57 -13.08
C SER A 20 15.13 5.38 -12.13
N PRO A 21 16.33 4.82 -12.00
CA PRO A 21 16.59 3.69 -11.11
C PRO A 21 16.09 3.92 -9.67
N GLU A 22 16.30 5.12 -9.12
CA GLU A 22 15.88 5.50 -7.77
C GLU A 22 14.35 5.61 -7.66
N ALA A 23 13.72 6.19 -8.69
CA ALA A 23 12.26 6.31 -8.76
C ALA A 23 11.60 4.93 -8.93
N ARG A 24 12.25 4.01 -9.65
CA ARG A 24 11.80 2.63 -9.81
C ARG A 24 11.90 1.85 -8.50
N GLU A 25 13.01 1.97 -7.78
CA GLU A 25 13.15 1.33 -6.47
C GLU A 25 12.08 1.83 -5.49
N SER A 26 11.83 3.15 -5.48
CA SER A 26 10.75 3.73 -4.68
C SER A 26 9.37 3.22 -5.10
N TRP A 27 9.12 3.10 -6.42
CA TRP A 27 7.90 2.54 -6.96
C TRP A 27 7.67 1.08 -6.54
N GLU A 28 8.69 0.22 -6.68
CA GLU A 28 8.64 -1.18 -6.26
C GLU A 28 8.39 -1.29 -4.75
N ARG A 29 9.06 -0.45 -3.95
CA ARG A 29 8.88 -0.36 -2.50
C ARG A 29 7.45 0.00 -2.10
N MET A 30 6.86 0.99 -2.77
CA MET A 30 5.45 1.36 -2.59
C MET A 30 4.52 0.22 -2.99
N GLY A 31 4.79 -0.47 -4.10
CA GLY A 31 4.05 -1.65 -4.55
C GLY A 31 4.06 -2.78 -3.51
N HIS A 32 5.21 -3.08 -2.92
CA HIS A 32 5.33 -4.06 -1.84
C HIS A 32 4.55 -3.66 -0.59
N GLY A 33 4.64 -2.39 -0.19
CA GLY A 33 3.85 -1.87 0.93
C GLY A 33 2.35 -1.97 0.70
N PHE A 34 1.87 -1.63 -0.50
CA PHE A 34 0.47 -1.72 -0.87
C PHE A 34 -0.04 -3.16 -0.87
N LYS A 35 0.72 -4.08 -1.47
CA LYS A 35 0.39 -5.52 -1.46
C LYS A 35 0.32 -6.07 -0.04
N ALA A 36 1.31 -5.75 0.81
CA ALA A 36 1.33 -6.20 2.20
C ALA A 36 0.17 -5.64 3.02
N TRP A 37 -0.25 -4.40 2.75
CA TRP A 37 -1.42 -3.80 3.39
C TRP A 37 -2.69 -4.59 3.03
N HIS A 38 -2.88 -4.86 1.75
CA HIS A 38 -4.04 -5.60 1.25
C HIS A 38 -4.07 -7.04 1.77
N ASP A 39 -2.95 -7.75 1.72
CA ASP A 39 -2.83 -9.13 2.19
C ASP A 39 -3.10 -9.23 3.70
N PHE A 40 -2.63 -8.25 4.49
CA PHE A 40 -2.92 -8.19 5.92
C PHE A 40 -4.41 -8.00 6.21
N ASP A 41 -5.06 -7.08 5.48
CA ASP A 41 -6.50 -6.83 5.59
C ASP A 41 -7.32 -8.08 5.19
N GLN A 42 -6.88 -8.85 4.19
CA GLN A 42 -7.52 -10.10 3.77
C GLN A 42 -7.34 -11.24 4.77
N ARG A 43 -6.16 -11.38 5.38
CA ARG A 43 -5.90 -12.42 6.39
C ARG A 43 -6.64 -12.19 7.71
N HIS A 44 -7.05 -10.95 7.98
CA HIS A 44 -7.67 -10.57 9.24
C HIS A 44 -9.03 -9.87 9.05
N PRO A 45 -10.03 -10.52 8.42
CA PRO A 45 -11.29 -9.87 8.05
C PRO A 45 -12.11 -9.47 9.29
N ILE A 46 -12.04 -10.26 10.37
CA ILE A 46 -12.71 -9.94 11.64
C ILE A 46 -12.04 -8.73 12.30
N LEU A 47 -10.70 -8.71 12.41
CA LEU A 47 -9.99 -7.57 13.00
C LEU A 47 -10.19 -6.30 12.18
N ARG A 48 -10.28 -6.42 10.85
CA ARG A 48 -10.64 -5.31 9.95
C ARG A 48 -12.02 -4.74 10.27
N ARG A 49 -13.02 -5.58 10.56
CA ARG A 49 -14.35 -5.12 11.00
C ARG A 49 -14.29 -4.45 12.37
N LEU A 50 -13.53 -5.04 13.29
CA LEU A 50 -13.32 -4.51 14.65
C LEU A 50 -12.43 -3.26 14.67
N ALA A 51 -11.81 -2.87 13.55
CA ALA A 51 -10.97 -1.69 13.45
C ALA A 51 -11.73 -0.37 13.72
N ARG A 52 -13.06 -0.41 13.72
CA ARG A 52 -13.94 0.70 14.10
C ARG A 52 -13.98 0.94 15.61
N LEU A 53 -13.65 -0.06 16.42
CA LEU A 53 -13.60 0.07 17.88
C LEU A 53 -12.31 0.77 18.29
N PRO A 54 -12.34 1.69 19.28
CA PRO A 54 -11.18 2.52 19.60
C PRO A 54 -9.96 1.72 20.07
N LEU A 55 -10.13 0.76 20.99
CA LEU A 55 -9.02 -0.02 21.54
C LEU A 55 -8.51 -1.07 20.56
N VAL A 56 -9.40 -1.95 20.08
CA VAL A 56 -9.05 -3.04 19.15
C VAL A 56 -8.56 -2.47 17.81
N GLY A 57 -9.18 -1.39 17.34
CA GLY A 57 -8.79 -0.73 16.10
C GLY A 57 -7.50 0.06 16.18
N ALA A 58 -7.16 0.64 17.33
CA ALA A 58 -5.82 1.23 17.51
C ALA A 58 -4.73 0.14 17.42
N TRP A 59 -4.93 -1.00 18.08
CA TRP A 59 -3.98 -2.11 18.06
C TRP A 59 -3.82 -2.70 16.65
N TYR A 60 -4.95 -2.98 15.98
CA TYR A 60 -4.97 -3.48 14.61
C TYR A 60 -4.24 -2.54 13.64
N ARG A 61 -4.54 -1.23 13.67
CA ARG A 61 -3.88 -0.23 12.81
C ARG A 61 -2.37 -0.17 13.08
N LYS A 62 -1.93 -0.27 14.34
CA LYS A 62 -0.51 -0.31 14.70
C LYS A 62 0.18 -1.58 14.22
N ALA A 63 -0.46 -2.74 14.36
CA ALA A 63 0.05 -4.01 13.86
C ALA A 63 0.19 -3.99 12.33
N ARG A 64 -0.86 -3.55 11.63
CA ARG A 64 -0.87 -3.40 10.18
C ARG A 64 0.22 -2.45 9.69
N ARG A 65 0.35 -1.27 10.30
CA ARG A 65 1.39 -0.29 9.94
C ARG A 65 2.79 -0.89 10.05
N ARG A 66 3.09 -1.60 11.15
CA ARG A 66 4.38 -2.27 11.33
C ARG A 66 4.63 -3.34 10.28
N HIS A 67 3.62 -4.13 9.93
CA HIS A 67 3.72 -5.14 8.89
C HIS A 67 4.04 -4.53 7.52
N VAL A 68 3.32 -3.48 7.13
CA VAL A 68 3.52 -2.76 5.86
C VAL A 68 4.91 -2.14 5.80
N LEU A 69 5.34 -1.45 6.86
CA LEU A 69 6.67 -0.82 6.91
C LEU A 69 7.78 -1.86 6.74
N ARG A 70 7.66 -3.02 7.39
CA ARG A 70 8.62 -4.13 7.24
C ARG A 70 8.64 -4.69 5.82
N ALA A 71 7.46 -4.92 5.22
CA ALA A 71 7.37 -5.43 3.86
C ALA A 71 7.87 -4.42 2.80
N SER A 72 7.70 -3.13 3.06
CA SER A 72 8.25 -2.05 2.24
C SER A 72 9.73 -1.77 2.51
N GLY A 73 10.44 -2.57 3.32
CA GLY A 73 11.86 -2.33 3.62
C GLY A 73 12.17 -1.02 4.36
N GLN A 74 11.16 -0.27 4.81
CA GLN A 74 11.32 0.96 5.59
C GLN A 74 11.64 0.70 7.07
N LEU A 75 11.40 -0.53 7.54
CA LEU A 75 11.74 -0.99 8.88
C LEU A 75 12.85 -2.04 8.76
N VAL A 76 14.09 -1.60 8.91
CA VAL A 76 15.29 -2.43 9.06
C VAL A 76 15.56 -2.55 10.56
N PHE A 77 15.73 -3.78 11.05
CA PHE A 77 16.09 -4.04 12.46
C PHE A 77 17.58 -3.81 12.69
#